data_AF-A0A857DJU9-F1
#
_entry.id   AF-A0A857DJU9-F1
#
_cell.length_a   1.000
_cell.length_b   1.000
_cell.length_c   1.000
_cell.angle_alpha   90.00
_cell.angle_beta   90.00
_cell.angle_gamma   90.00
#
_symmetry.space_group_name_H-M   'P 1'
#
loop_
_entity.id
_entity.type
_entity.pdbx_description
1 polymer ?
#
loop_
_entity_poly.entity_id
_entity_poly.type
_entity_poly.pdbx_seq_one_letter_code
_entity_poly.pdbx_strand_id
1 'polypeptide(L)'
;MKLVYICSPFAGDIKGNVQFARAACLYAANQGYAPVAVHLLYPQILDDNIPTQREIGIRMGLWVLASCDELWICGSRISHGMSCEITEAERIGIPVRSLSAEQIQGGCHMKKLSYDAIEREIMQEETPSPGMKLRL
;
A
#
# COMPACT_ATOMS: atom_id res chain seq x y z
N MET A 1 12.88 9.97 -5.48
CA MET A 1 12.29 8.63 -5.22
C MET A 1 10.88 8.67 -5.78
N LYS A 2 10.42 7.62 -6.47
CA LYS A 2 9.06 7.58 -7.04
C LYS A 2 8.04 7.09 -6.01
N LEU A 3 6.85 7.66 -6.02
CA LEU A 3 5.70 7.22 -5.24
C LEU A 3 4.93 6.16 -6.03
N VAL A 4 4.69 5.00 -5.43
CA VAL A 4 3.97 3.90 -6.09
C VAL A 4 2.72 3.54 -5.31
N TYR A 5 1.59 3.54 -6.02
CA TYR A 5 0.33 3.08 -5.47
C TYR A 5 0.25 1.55 -5.53
N ILE A 6 0.08 0.90 -4.38
CA ILE A 6 -0.08 -0.55 -4.28
C ILE A 6 -1.57 -0.89 -4.40
N CYS A 7 -1.93 -1.45 -5.55
CA CYS A 7 -3.26 -1.93 -5.87
C CYS A 7 -3.33 -3.44 -5.60
N SER A 8 -3.94 -3.85 -4.48
CA SER A 8 -4.10 -5.26 -4.11
C SER A 8 -5.45 -5.51 -3.44
N PRO A 9 -5.92 -6.77 -3.38
CA PRO A 9 -7.17 -7.07 -2.69
C PRO A 9 -7.11 -6.71 -1.20
N PHE A 10 -8.23 -6.29 -0.63
CA PHE A 10 -8.40 -6.09 0.82
C PHE A 10 -9.51 -7.00 1.39
N ALA A 11 -10.73 -6.90 0.86
CA ALA A 11 -11.89 -7.67 1.32
C ALA A 11 -11.79 -9.19 1.05
N GLY A 12 -12.60 -9.98 1.78
CA GLY A 12 -12.57 -11.45 1.75
C GLY A 12 -11.67 -11.99 2.87
N ASP A 13 -10.57 -12.67 2.53
CA ASP A 13 -9.52 -13.02 3.50
C ASP A 13 -8.72 -11.78 3.90
N ILE A 14 -9.30 -10.95 4.77
CA ILE A 14 -8.70 -9.68 5.21
C ILE A 14 -7.32 -9.91 5.83
N LYS A 15 -7.17 -10.95 6.66
CA LYS A 15 -5.90 -11.23 7.34
C LYS A 15 -4.79 -11.59 6.34
N GLY A 16 -5.08 -12.46 5.37
CA GLY A 16 -4.13 -12.82 4.32
C GLY A 16 -3.84 -11.64 3.38
N ASN A 17 -4.86 -10.90 2.98
CA ASN A 17 -4.74 -9.75 2.10
C ASN A 17 -3.92 -8.62 2.72
N VAL A 18 -4.11 -8.32 4.02
CA VAL A 18 -3.30 -7.33 4.75
C VAL A 18 -1.83 -7.75 4.81
N GLN A 19 -1.54 -9.03 5.06
CA GLN A 19 -0.16 -9.52 5.05
C GLN A 19 0.46 -9.41 3.66
N PHE A 20 -0.30 -9.74 2.61
CA PHE A 20 0.15 -9.64 1.23
C PHE A 20 0.42 -8.19 0.81
N ALA A 21 -0.49 -7.26 1.11
CA ALA A 21 -0.32 -5.84 0.82
C ALA A 21 0.93 -5.26 1.51
N ARG A 22 1.20 -5.66 2.76
CA ARG A 22 2.44 -5.29 3.48
C ARG A 22 3.69 -5.85 2.78
N ALA A 23 3.65 -7.10 2.32
CA ALA A 23 4.75 -7.69 1.57
C ALA A 23 4.98 -6.95 0.23
N ALA A 24 3.91 -6.55 -0.46
CA ALA A 24 3.99 -5.75 -1.69
C ALA A 24 4.60 -4.36 -1.43
N CYS A 25 4.23 -3.71 -0.32
CA CYS A 25 4.85 -2.44 0.11
C CYS A 25 6.35 -2.62 0.38
N LEU A 26 6.74 -3.66 1.14
CA LEU A 26 8.15 -3.95 1.40
C LEU A 26 8.93 -4.27 0.12
N TYR A 27 8.32 -5.02 -0.80
CA TYR A 27 8.91 -5.28 -2.11
C TYR A 27 9.19 -3.99 -2.87
N ALA A 28 8.23 -3.05 -2.93
CA ALA A 28 8.42 -1.74 -3.56
C ALA A 28 9.50 -0.90 -2.87
N ALA A 29 9.53 -0.89 -1.54
CA ALA A 29 10.56 -0.20 -0.77
C ALA A 29 11.98 -0.73 -1.08
N ASN A 30 12.14 -2.05 -1.16
CA ASN A 30 13.42 -2.68 -1.52
C ASN A 30 13.86 -2.36 -2.95
N GLN A 31 12.93 -1.99 -3.83
CA GLN A 31 13.20 -1.56 -5.21
C GLN A 31 13.46 -0.05 -5.31
N GLY A 32 13.50 0.68 -4.18
CA GLY A 32 13.78 2.12 -4.15
C GLY A 32 12.57 3.03 -4.42
N TYR A 33 11.35 2.51 -4.21
CA TYR A 33 10.09 3.28 -4.33
C TYR A 33 9.51 3.59 -2.94
N ALA A 34 8.72 4.65 -2.85
CA ALA A 34 7.88 4.93 -1.68
C ALA A 34 6.47 4.34 -1.92
N PRO A 35 6.07 3.25 -1.23
CA PRO A 35 4.77 2.63 -1.45
C PRO A 35 3.64 3.34 -0.71
N VAL A 36 2.46 3.38 -1.33
CA VAL A 36 1.20 3.84 -0.74
C VAL A 36 0.13 2.78 -0.92
N ALA A 37 -0.39 2.24 0.19
CA ALA A 37 -1.47 1.26 0.21
C ALA A 37 -2.62 1.79 1.07
N VAL A 38 -3.47 2.65 0.50
CA VAL A 38 -4.55 3.32 1.25
C VAL A 38 -5.57 2.34 1.82
N HIS A 39 -5.72 1.17 1.21
CA HIS A 39 -6.59 0.10 1.70
C HIS A 39 -6.07 -0.57 2.99
N LEU A 40 -4.86 -0.23 3.45
CA LEU A 40 -4.40 -0.57 4.81
C LEU A 40 -4.72 0.54 5.83
N LEU A 41 -4.98 1.75 5.37
CA LEU A 41 -5.24 2.93 6.21
C LEU A 41 -6.73 3.18 6.40
N TYR A 42 -7.48 3.36 5.32
CA TYR A 42 -8.87 3.81 5.39
C TYR A 42 -9.81 2.84 6.09
N PRO A 43 -9.64 1.50 6.02
CA PRO A 43 -10.43 0.58 6.84
C PRO A 43 -10.25 0.71 8.36
N GLN A 44 -9.28 1.51 8.83
CA GLN A 44 -9.12 1.82 10.26
C GLN A 44 -10.02 2.99 10.71
N ILE A 45 -10.58 3.75 9.76
CA ILE A 45 -11.44 4.91 10.02
C ILE A 45 -12.80 4.81 9.29
N LEU A 46 -12.97 3.82 8.41
CA LEU A 46 -14.18 3.50 7.65
C LEU A 46 -14.45 2.00 7.72
N ASP A 47 -15.73 1.62 7.67
CA ASP A 47 -16.16 0.22 7.59
C ASP A 47 -16.39 -0.19 6.12
N ASP A 48 -15.52 -1.05 5.60
CA ASP A 48 -15.57 -1.57 4.23
C ASP A 48 -16.79 -2.48 3.95
N ASN A 49 -17.52 -2.90 5.01
CA ASN A 49 -18.79 -3.63 4.89
C ASN A 49 -20.00 -2.71 4.69
N ILE A 50 -19.86 -1.41 4.96
CA ILE A 50 -20.91 -0.41 4.73
C ILE A 50 -20.69 0.17 3.32
N PRO A 51 -21.59 -0.07 2.35
CA PRO A 51 -21.36 0.31 0.95
C PRO A 51 -20.99 1.79 0.74
N THR A 52 -21.65 2.69 1.47
CA THR A 52 -21.39 4.13 1.38
C THR A 52 -20.01 4.52 1.92
N GLN A 53 -19.56 3.89 3.00
CA GLN A 53 -18.21 4.13 3.55
C GLN A 53 -17.14 3.49 2.67
N ARG A 54 -17.38 2.30 2.14
CA ARG A 54 -16.54 1.67 1.12
C ARG A 54 -16.32 2.58 -0.09
N GLU A 55 -17.39 3.18 -0.61
CA GLU A 55 -17.31 4.12 -1.74
C GLU A 55 -16.49 5.38 -1.39
N ILE A 56 -16.66 5.92 -0.18
CA ILE A 56 -15.82 7.03 0.32
C ILE A 56 -14.35 6.61 0.35
N GLY A 57 -14.04 5.42 0.88
CA GLY A 57 -12.69 4.86 0.92
C GLY A 57 -12.05 4.75 -0.47
N ILE A 58 -12.79 4.21 -1.45
CA ILE A 58 -12.33 4.11 -2.84
C ILE A 58 -12.06 5.51 -3.41
N ARG A 59 -13.00 6.46 -3.26
CA ARG A 59 -12.83 7.83 -3.78
C ARG A 59 -11.62 8.54 -3.18
N MET A 60 -11.40 8.44 -1.87
CA MET A 60 -10.20 8.98 -1.22
C MET A 60 -8.93 8.30 -1.75
N GLY A 61 -9.00 7.00 -2.06
CA GLY A 61 -7.89 6.27 -2.67
C GLY A 61 -7.54 6.80 -4.06
N LEU A 62 -8.54 7.11 -4.89
CA LEU A 62 -8.32 7.68 -6.22
C LEU A 62 -7.63 9.05 -6.17
N TRP A 63 -7.96 9.90 -5.19
CA TRP A 63 -7.26 11.18 -4.99
C TRP A 63 -5.78 11.00 -4.62
N VAL A 64 -5.47 9.99 -3.82
CA VAL A 64 -4.08 9.65 -3.47
C VAL A 64 -3.35 9.03 -4.67
N LEU A 65 -4.01 8.15 -5.41
CA LEU A 65 -3.50 7.57 -6.65
C LEU A 65 -3.08 8.66 -7.64
N ALA A 66 -3.90 9.70 -7.82
CA ALA A 66 -3.58 10.81 -8.72
C ALA A 66 -2.30 11.59 -8.36
N SER A 67 -1.77 11.40 -7.14
CA SER A 67 -0.49 11.98 -6.70
C SER A 67 0.70 11.01 -6.82
N CYS A 68 0.47 9.78 -7.28
CA CYS A 68 1.50 8.75 -7.43
C CYS A 68 2.13 8.77 -8.83
N ASP A 69 3.37 8.28 -8.93
CA ASP A 69 4.09 8.17 -10.20
C ASP A 69 3.72 6.89 -10.98
N GLU A 70 3.33 5.82 -10.28
CA GLU A 70 3.00 4.51 -10.86
C GLU A 70 1.91 3.80 -10.03
N LEU A 71 1.12 2.93 -10.66
CA LEU A 71 0.24 1.97 -9.99
C LEU A 71 0.76 0.56 -10.22
N TRP A 72 0.93 -0.20 -9.13
CA TRP A 72 1.33 -1.61 -9.19
C TRP A 72 0.15 -2.50 -8.81
N ILE A 73 -0.31 -3.30 -9.76
CA ILE A 73 -1.32 -4.35 -9.56
C ILE A 73 -0.61 -5.55 -8.94
N CYS A 74 -0.99 -5.91 -7.73
CA CYS A 74 -0.37 -6.97 -6.95
C CYS A 74 -1.40 -8.06 -6.62
N GLY A 75 -1.09 -9.31 -6.97
CA GLY A 75 -1.87 -10.48 -6.59
C GLY A 75 -2.51 -11.22 -7.78
N SER A 76 -3.36 -12.21 -7.47
CA SER A 76 -3.92 -13.14 -8.47
C SER A 76 -5.35 -12.84 -8.92
N ARG A 77 -6.02 -11.85 -8.32
CA ARG A 77 -7.39 -11.45 -8.66
C ARG A 77 -7.55 -9.94 -8.63
N ILE A 78 -8.48 -9.44 -9.43
CA ILE A 78 -8.89 -8.02 -9.43
C ILE A 78 -10.22 -7.90 -8.70
N SER A 79 -10.23 -7.10 -7.62
CA SER A 79 -11.48 -6.76 -6.91
C SER A 79 -12.17 -5.55 -7.54
N HIS A 80 -13.42 -5.27 -7.16
CA HIS A 80 -14.12 -4.07 -7.64
C HIS A 80 -13.35 -2.77 -7.34
N GLY A 81 -12.82 -2.62 -6.12
CA GLY A 81 -12.01 -1.45 -5.75
C GLY A 81 -10.75 -1.32 -6.60
N MET A 82 -10.06 -2.44 -6.85
CA MET A 82 -8.89 -2.46 -7.74
C MET A 82 -9.26 -2.08 -9.17
N SER A 83 -10.40 -2.54 -9.68
CA SER A 83 -10.85 -2.16 -11.02
C SER A 83 -11.05 -0.65 -11.13
N CYS A 84 -11.64 -0.01 -10.10
CA CYS A 84 -11.78 1.45 -10.06
C CYS A 84 -10.42 2.16 -10.08
N GLU A 85 -9.46 1.68 -9.29
CA GLU A 85 -8.09 2.22 -9.25
C GLU A 85 -7.36 2.06 -10.59
N ILE A 86 -7.44 0.90 -11.23
CA ILE A 86 -6.81 0.61 -12.52
C ILE A 86 -7.41 1.50 -13.61
N THR A 87 -8.74 1.56 -13.70
CA THR A 87 -9.43 2.41 -14.67
C THR A 87 -9.07 3.89 -14.47
N GLU A 88 -8.95 4.34 -13.22
CA GLU A 88 -8.56 5.71 -12.95
C GLU A 88 -7.10 6.00 -13.34
N ALA A 89 -6.16 5.09 -13.02
CA ALA A 89 -4.76 5.21 -13.42
C ALA A 89 -4.62 5.31 -14.94
N GLU A 90 -5.34 4.47 -15.68
CA GLU A 90 -5.42 4.51 -17.15
C GLU A 90 -5.98 5.86 -17.63
N ARG A 91 -7.07 6.33 -17.01
CA ARG A 91 -7.74 7.59 -17.37
C ARG A 91 -6.83 8.81 -17.20
N ILE A 92 -6.00 8.84 -16.16
CA ILE A 92 -5.10 9.97 -15.86
C ILE A 92 -3.66 9.77 -16.36
N GLY A 93 -3.39 8.65 -17.05
CA GLY A 93 -2.09 8.38 -17.67
C GLY A 93 -0.98 7.95 -16.70
N ILE A 94 -1.34 7.44 -15.51
CA ILE A 94 -0.37 6.84 -14.60
C ILE A 94 0.04 5.46 -15.15
N PRO A 95 1.36 5.18 -15.30
CA PRO A 95 1.84 3.87 -15.71
C PRO A 95 1.37 2.76 -14.77
N VAL A 96 0.82 1.69 -15.36
CA VAL A 96 0.34 0.51 -14.64
C VAL A 96 1.31 -0.66 -14.84
N ARG A 97 1.73 -1.28 -13.74
CA ARG A 97 2.61 -2.47 -13.74
C ARG A 97 1.94 -3.62 -13.02
N SER A 98 1.95 -4.82 -13.61
CA SER A 98 1.46 -6.03 -12.95
C SER A 98 2.59 -6.82 -12.30
N LEU A 99 2.36 -7.29 -11.07
CA LEU A 99 3.27 -8.11 -10.28
C LEU A 99 2.55 -9.37 -9.77
N SER A 100 3.17 -10.52 -10.00
CA SER A 100 2.67 -11.80 -9.51
C SER A 100 2.95 -11.96 -8.00
N ALA A 101 2.18 -12.82 -7.34
CA ALA A 101 2.38 -13.11 -5.93
C ALA A 101 3.76 -13.75 -5.68
N GLU A 102 4.22 -14.58 -6.62
CA GLU A 102 5.53 -15.25 -6.57
C GLU A 102 6.67 -14.23 -6.65
N GLN A 103 6.54 -13.19 -7.48
CA GLN A 103 7.55 -12.11 -7.56
C GLN A 103 7.67 -11.35 -6.23
N ILE A 104 6.54 -11.07 -5.58
CA ILE A 104 6.51 -10.34 -4.31
C ILE A 104 7.05 -11.21 -3.17
N GLN A 105 6.68 -12.50 -3.13
CA GLN A 105 7.12 -13.42 -2.09
C GLN A 105 8.58 -13.85 -2.25
N GLY A 106 9.06 -14.06 -3.47
CA GLY A 106 10.44 -14.45 -3.77
C GLY A 106 11.47 -13.33 -3.59
N GLY A 107 11.05 -12.06 -3.62
CA GLY A 107 11.92 -10.90 -3.41
C GLY A 107 12.07 -10.45 -1.95
N CYS A 108 11.30 -11.01 -1.01
CA CYS A 108 11.23 -10.53 0.36
C CYS A 108 12.18 -11.32 1.30
N HIS A 109 13.48 -11.02 1.26
CA HIS A 109 14.49 -11.62 2.17
C HIS A 109 14.76 -10.83 3.45
N MET A 110 13.95 -9.83 3.81
CA MET A 110 14.04 -9.21 5.14
C MET A 110 13.37 -10.08 6.20
N LYS A 111 13.99 -10.13 7.40
CA LYS A 111 13.39 -10.71 8.61
C LYS A 111 11.96 -10.19 8.73
N LYS A 112 10.98 -11.09 8.87
CA LYS A 112 9.59 -10.73 9.23
C LYS A 112 9.63 -9.66 10.31
N LEU A 113 9.22 -8.43 10.01
CA LEU A 113 8.84 -7.51 11.07
C LEU A 113 7.56 -8.08 11.69
N SER A 114 7.70 -8.80 12.80
CA SER A 114 6.56 -9.11 13.65
C SER A 114 6.02 -7.78 14.19
N TYR A 115 4.73 -7.55 14.05
CA TYR A 115 4.04 -6.38 14.63
C TYR A 115 4.38 -6.24 16.13
N ASP A 116 4.49 -7.37 16.84
CA ASP A 116 4.86 -7.45 18.26
C ASP A 116 6.28 -6.94 18.60
N ALA A 117 7.17 -6.82 17.61
CA ALA A 117 8.51 -6.26 17.81
C ALA A 117 8.52 -4.73 17.75
N ILE A 118 7.60 -4.14 16.98
CA ILE A 118 7.51 -2.68 16.80
C ILE A 118 7.03 -1.99 18.09
N GLU A 119 6.08 -2.57 18.82
CA GLU A 119 5.63 -2.03 20.12
C GLU A 119 6.73 -2.04 21.19
N ARG A 120 7.71 -2.95 21.10
CA ARG A 120 8.82 -3.00 22.06
C ARG A 120 9.93 -1.97 21.78
N GLU A 121 10.04 -1.46 20.56
CA GLU A 121 10.99 -0.39 20.20
C GLU A 121 10.41 1.02 20.35
N ILE A 122 9.08 1.20 20.35
CA ILE A 122 8.41 2.51 20.46
C ILE A 122 8.47 3.13 21.88
N MET A 123 9.08 2.47 22.87
CA MET A 123 9.23 3.00 24.23
C MET A 123 10.55 3.75 24.52
N GLN A 124 11.37 4.05 23.50
CA GLN A 124 12.51 4.96 23.66
C GLN A 124 12.61 5.94 22.49
N GLU A 125 11.81 7.02 22.53
CA GLU A 125 12.13 8.25 21.81
C GLU A 125 13.36 8.88 22.47
N GLU A 126 14.57 8.58 21.98
CA GLU A 126 15.67 9.54 22.11
C GLU A 126 15.49 10.63 21.06
N THR A 127 15.39 11.86 21.54
CA THR A 127 15.16 13.08 20.75
C THR A 127 16.24 13.20 19.67
N PRO A 128 15.90 13.30 18.36
CA PRO A 128 16.91 13.50 17.33
C PRO A 128 17.60 14.85 17.50
N SER A 129 18.93 14.84 17.52
CA SER A 129 19.75 16.06 17.51
C SER A 129 19.43 16.93 16.28
N PRO A 130 19.39 18.27 16.40
CA PRO A 130 18.93 19.14 15.32
C PRO A 130 19.94 19.14 14.17
N GLY A 131 19.60 18.48 13.04
CA GLY A 131 20.51 18.44 11.89
C GLY A 131 20.04 17.76 10.60
N MET A 132 18.92 17.02 10.57
CA MET A 132 18.45 16.43 9.31
C MET A 132 17.49 17.37 8.57
N LYS A 133 18.01 18.10 7.58
CA LYS A 133 17.17 18.71 6.55
C LYS A 133 16.74 17.62 5.56
N LEU A 134 15.47 17.21 5.63
CA LEU A 134 14.81 16.53 4.51
C LEU A 134 14.79 17.51 3.33
N ARG A 135 15.48 17.16 2.24
CA ARG A 135 15.30 17.83 0.96
C ARG A 135 14.12 17.13 0.26
N LEU A 136 12.98 17.81 0.26
CA LEU A 136 11.88 17.56 -0.68
C LEU A 136 12.32 17.98 -2.08
#